data_AF-A0A849ZGY2-F1
#
_entry.id   AF-A0A849ZGY2-F1
#
_cell.length_a   1.000
_cell.length_b   1.000
_cell.length_c   1.000
_cell.angle_alpha   90.00
_cell.angle_beta   90.00
_cell.angle_gamma   90.00
#
_symmetry.space_group_name_H-M   'P 1'
#
loop_
_entity.id
_entity.type
_entity.pdbx_description
1 polymer ?
#
loop_
_entity_poly.entity_id
_entity_poly.type
_entity_poly.pdbx_seq_one_letter_code
_entity_poly.pdbx_strand_id
1 'polypeptide(L)'
;MTARIKSALLLVGVFVFGTVSGAAAMRAFAAQELHSAMEKPPSEVRIKFKVDAMKRHIDLSDEQAEKLSAILTAADKRRDEATEPCRSGLDALRERTDAEILEILSPEQQEKYREFAERRRKGRKKPGP
;
A
#
# COMPACT_ATOMS: atom_id res chain seq x y z
N MET A 1 54.03 -8.38 2.92
CA MET A 1 53.11 -7.29 3.31
C MET A 1 53.40 -6.87 4.74
N THR A 2 53.71 -5.59 4.97
CA THR A 2 53.94 -5.03 6.31
C THR A 2 52.64 -5.01 7.12
N ALA A 3 52.74 -5.19 8.45
CA ALA A 3 51.57 -5.24 9.35
C ALA A 3 50.65 -4.02 9.20
N ARG A 4 51.22 -2.85 8.91
CA ARG A 4 50.49 -1.60 8.66
C ARG A 4 49.54 -1.69 7.45
N ILE A 5 49.93 -2.38 6.38
CA ILE A 5 49.10 -2.56 5.18
C ILE A 5 47.93 -3.49 5.49
N LYS A 6 48.14 -4.54 6.28
CA LYS A 6 47.07 -5.45 6.71
C LYS A 6 46.05 -4.73 7.60
N SER A 7 46.51 -3.93 8.56
CA SER A 7 45.64 -3.12 9.42
C SER A 7 44.84 -2.08 8.63
N ALA A 8 45.47 -1.43 7.65
CA ALA A 8 44.78 -0.48 6.77
C ALA A 8 43.70 -1.16 5.92
N LEU A 9 43.99 -2.34 5.36
CA LEU A 9 43.02 -3.12 4.59
C LEU A 9 41.83 -3.57 5.44
N LEU A 10 42.07 -3.97 6.69
CA LEU A 10 40.99 -4.33 7.63
C LEU A 10 40.11 -3.12 7.97
N LEU A 11 40.70 -1.94 8.21
CA LEU A 11 39.95 -0.71 8.47
C LEU A 11 39.07 -0.32 7.29
N VAL A 12 39.63 -0.35 6.08
CA VAL A 12 38.86 -0.09 4.85
C VAL A 12 37.74 -1.11 4.68
N GLY A 13 38.01 -2.40 4.94
CA GLY A 13 37.01 -3.47 4.88
C GLY A 13 35.84 -3.24 5.83
N VAL A 14 36.10 -2.86 7.08
CA VAL A 14 35.05 -2.53 8.06
C VAL A 14 34.22 -1.32 7.61
N PHE A 15 34.87 -0.29 7.06
CA PHE A 15 34.16 0.91 6.59
C PHE A 15 33.26 0.60 5.39
N VAL A 16 33.74 -0.18 4.42
CA VAL A 16 32.94 -0.63 3.26
C VAL A 16 31.77 -1.51 3.72
N PHE A 17 32.00 -2.42 4.65
CA PHE A 17 30.93 -3.29 5.15
C PHE A 17 29.87 -2.50 5.93
N GLY A 18 30.31 -1.51 6.72
CA GLY A 18 29.44 -0.58 7.43
C GLY A 18 28.60 0.28 6.48
N THR A 19 29.19 0.83 5.41
CA THR A 19 28.45 1.65 4.44
C THR A 19 27.46 0.82 3.64
N VAL A 20 27.82 -0.39 3.22
CA VAL A 20 26.90 -1.30 2.50
C VAL A 20 25.74 -1.72 3.41
N SER A 21 26.03 -2.11 4.66
CA SER A 21 24.99 -2.51 5.62
C SER A 21 24.07 -1.34 5.99
N GLY A 22 24.65 -0.14 6.20
CA GLY A 22 23.88 1.07 6.47
C GLY A 22 23.00 1.50 5.29
N ALA A 23 23.53 1.45 4.06
CA ALA A 23 22.74 1.75 2.86
C ALA A 23 21.61 0.73 2.64
N ALA A 24 21.85 -0.56 2.88
CA ALA A 24 20.83 -1.59 2.79
C ALA A 24 19.71 -1.38 3.83
N ALA A 25 20.08 -1.11 5.09
CA ALA A 25 19.12 -0.81 6.15
C ALA A 25 18.30 0.45 5.81
N MET A 26 18.96 1.54 5.42
CA MET A 26 18.28 2.80 5.07
C MET A 26 17.29 2.61 3.91
N ARG A 27 17.64 1.84 2.87
CA ARG A 27 16.72 1.55 1.77
C ARG A 27 15.53 0.70 2.22
N ALA A 28 15.74 -0.28 3.10
CA ALA A 28 14.66 -1.08 3.65
C ALA A 28 13.70 -0.24 4.50
N PHE A 29 14.23 0.61 5.39
CA PHE A 29 13.42 1.52 6.20
C PHE A 29 12.67 2.54 5.36
N ALA A 30 13.33 3.17 4.38
CA ALA A 30 12.68 4.13 3.48
C ALA A 30 11.58 3.48 2.62
N ALA A 31 11.79 2.25 2.15
CA ALA A 31 10.76 1.49 1.44
C ALA A 31 9.57 1.13 2.34
N GLN A 32 9.83 0.84 3.62
CA GLN A 32 8.80 0.51 4.59
C GLN A 32 8.01 1.74 5.04
N GLU A 33 8.66 2.88 5.27
CA GLU A 33 7.97 4.16 5.55
C GLU A 33 7.12 4.60 4.36
N LEU A 34 7.64 4.50 3.13
CA LEU A 34 6.84 4.77 1.94
C LEU A 34 5.64 3.81 1.86
N HIS A 35 5.81 2.54 2.23
CA HIS A 35 4.71 1.59 2.25
C HIS A 35 3.63 1.97 3.28
N SER A 36 4.04 2.31 4.50
CA SER A 36 3.15 2.74 5.58
C SER A 36 2.47 4.09 5.29
N ALA A 37 3.15 5.00 4.60
CA ALA A 37 2.57 6.28 4.16
C ALA A 37 1.54 6.10 3.02
N MET A 38 1.65 5.02 2.25
CA MET A 38 0.74 4.69 1.14
C MET A 38 -0.42 3.78 1.59
N GLU A 39 -0.34 3.19 2.79
CA GLU A 39 -1.49 2.53 3.39
C GLU A 39 -2.52 3.58 3.79
N LYS A 40 -3.69 3.54 3.14
CA LYS A 40 -4.81 4.39 3.51
C LYS A 40 -5.15 4.13 4.98
N PRO A 41 -5.11 5.17 5.85
CA PRO A 41 -5.44 4.98 7.25
C PRO A 41 -6.86 4.41 7.38
N PRO A 42 -7.13 3.61 8.44
CA PRO A 42 -8.46 3.05 8.69
C PRO A 42 -9.55 4.13 8.59
N SER A 43 -10.74 3.75 8.12
CA SER A 43 -11.87 4.69 7.92
C SER A 43 -12.15 5.51 9.18
N GLU A 44 -12.07 4.89 10.37
CA GLU A 44 -12.24 5.54 11.67
C GLU A 44 -11.21 6.66 11.91
N VAL A 45 -9.93 6.40 11.60
CA VAL A 45 -8.84 7.39 11.74
C VAL A 45 -9.08 8.57 10.80
N ARG A 46 -9.51 8.29 9.56
CA ARG A 46 -9.85 9.34 8.58
C ARG A 46 -11.03 10.18 9.02
N ILE A 47 -12.09 9.56 9.56
CA ILE A 47 -13.27 10.27 10.06
C ILE A 47 -12.87 11.16 11.24
N LYS A 48 -12.13 10.62 12.21
CA LYS A 48 -11.63 11.38 13.36
C LYS A 48 -10.82 12.60 12.92
N PHE A 49 -9.89 12.42 11.99
CA PHE A 49 -9.09 13.54 11.47
C PHE A 49 -9.96 14.62 10.81
N LYS A 50 -10.99 14.24 10.06
CA LYS A 50 -11.94 15.20 9.46
C LYS A 50 -12.76 15.93 10.52
N VAL A 51 -13.23 15.24 11.56
CA VAL A 51 -13.96 15.85 12.68
C VAL A 51 -13.06 16.82 13.43
N ASP A 52 -11.83 16.43 13.78
CA ASP A 52 -10.87 17.28 14.49
C ASP A 52 -10.45 18.51 13.65
N ALA A 53 -10.37 18.36 12.33
CA ALA A 53 -10.13 19.47 11.44
C ALA A 53 -11.32 20.45 11.44
N MET A 54 -12.55 19.95 11.26
CA MET A 54 -13.76 20.79 11.27
C MET A 54 -13.97 21.46 12.63
N LYS A 55 -13.75 20.73 13.73
CA LYS A 55 -13.82 21.26 15.08
C LYS A 55 -12.93 22.50 15.27
N ARG A 56 -11.73 22.49 14.68
CA ARG A 56 -10.78 23.62 14.72
C ARG A 56 -11.09 24.74 13.73
N HIS A 57 -11.70 24.44 12.59
CA HIS A 57 -11.89 25.42 11.50
C HIS A 57 -13.21 26.18 11.59
N ILE A 58 -14.22 25.56 12.18
CA ILE A 58 -15.57 26.13 12.31
C ILE A 58 -16.10 26.04 13.75
N ASP A 59 -15.20 25.85 14.71
CA ASP A 59 -15.46 25.87 16.16
C ASP A 59 -16.64 25.00 16.59
N LEU A 60 -16.63 23.72 16.19
CA LEU A 60 -17.68 22.78 16.61
C LEU A 60 -17.63 22.54 18.13
N SER A 61 -18.80 22.53 18.77
CA SER A 61 -18.93 22.00 20.12
C SER A 61 -18.68 20.49 20.16
N ASP A 62 -18.44 19.93 21.35
CA ASP A 62 -18.25 18.49 21.52
C ASP A 62 -19.46 17.69 21.02
N GLU A 63 -20.67 18.15 21.35
CA GLU A 63 -21.91 17.52 20.90
C GLU A 63 -22.08 17.58 19.36
N GLN A 64 -21.68 18.69 18.73
CA GLN A 64 -21.70 18.81 17.27
C GLN A 64 -20.65 17.90 16.61
N ALA A 65 -19.47 17.78 17.22
CA ALA A 65 -18.41 16.89 16.74
C ALA A 65 -18.83 15.41 16.81
N GLU A 66 -19.51 14.99 17.87
CA GLU A 66 -20.08 13.64 17.99
C GLU A 66 -21.13 13.37 16.90
N LYS A 67 -22.07 14.29 16.70
CA LYS A 67 -23.08 14.21 15.64
C LYS A 67 -22.44 14.13 14.25
N LEU A 68 -21.43 14.95 14.00
CA LEU A 68 -20.66 14.93 12.74
C LEU A 68 -19.95 13.58 12.53
N SER A 69 -19.34 13.04 13.57
CA SER A 69 -18.68 11.71 13.52
C SER A 69 -19.68 10.62 13.10
N ALA A 70 -20.88 10.63 13.69
CA ALA A 70 -21.94 9.68 13.32
C ALA A 70 -22.40 9.87 11.87
N ILE A 71 -22.58 11.11 11.41
CA ILE A 71 -22.95 11.43 10.02
C ILE A 71 -21.88 10.91 9.04
N LEU A 72 -20.61 11.16 9.32
CA LEU A 72 -19.50 10.74 8.47
C LEU A 72 -19.35 9.22 8.42
N THR A 73 -19.52 8.53 9.55
CA THR A 73 -19.53 7.07 9.63
C THR A 73 -20.65 6.48 8.78
N ALA A 74 -21.88 7.00 8.91
CA ALA A 74 -23.02 6.55 8.12
C ALA A 74 -22.85 6.86 6.61
N ALA A 75 -22.22 7.99 6.28
CA ALA A 75 -21.90 8.34 4.89
C ALA A 75 -20.83 7.41 4.29
N ASP A 76 -19.82 7.02 5.06
CA ASP A 76 -18.78 6.07 4.63
C ASP A 76 -19.40 4.71 4.30
N LYS A 77 -20.28 4.21 5.18
CA LYS A 77 -21.03 2.97 4.96
C LYS A 77 -21.89 3.02 3.70
N ARG A 78 -22.67 4.09 3.52
CA ARG A 78 -23.50 4.29 2.32
C ARG A 78 -22.67 4.36 1.04
N ARG A 79 -21.50 4.98 1.09
CA ARG A 79 -20.56 4.99 -0.05
C ARG A 79 -20.12 3.57 -0.37
N ASP A 80 -19.72 2.80 0.62
CA ASP A 80 -19.24 1.43 0.39
C ASP A 80 -20.36 0.56 -0.21
N GLU A 81 -21.57 0.60 0.35
CA GLU A 81 -22.76 -0.04 -0.20
C GLU A 81 -23.06 0.38 -1.65
N ALA A 82 -22.96 1.68 -1.97
CA ALA A 82 -23.18 2.17 -3.33
C ALA A 82 -22.09 1.73 -4.32
N THR A 83 -20.86 1.54 -3.84
CA THR A 83 -19.72 1.13 -4.69
C THR A 83 -19.58 -0.38 -4.84
N GLU A 84 -20.15 -1.17 -3.94
CA GLU A 84 -20.01 -2.63 -3.93
C GLU A 84 -20.52 -3.31 -5.21
N PRO A 85 -21.68 -2.93 -5.80
CA PRO A 85 -22.13 -3.49 -7.07
C PRO A 85 -21.19 -3.16 -8.23
N CYS A 86 -20.57 -1.97 -8.21
CA CYS A 86 -19.60 -1.57 -9.22
C CYS A 86 -18.30 -2.39 -9.09
N ARG A 87 -17.83 -2.62 -7.86
CA ARG A 87 -16.64 -3.46 -7.60
C ARG A 87 -16.85 -4.88 -8.09
N SER A 88 -17.95 -5.52 -7.68
CA SER A 88 -18.30 -6.88 -8.09
C SER A 88 -18.51 -6.99 -9.60
N GLY A 89 -19.19 -6.02 -10.23
CA GLY A 89 -19.37 -5.98 -11.68
C GLY A 89 -18.05 -5.86 -12.45
N LEU A 90 -17.11 -5.05 -11.95
CA LEU A 90 -15.78 -4.93 -12.53
C LEU A 90 -14.93 -6.20 -12.35
N ASP A 91 -15.08 -6.91 -11.23
CA ASP A 91 -14.39 -8.19 -11.01
C ASP A 91 -14.93 -9.27 -11.95
N ALA A 92 -16.25 -9.37 -12.09
CA ALA A 92 -16.88 -10.29 -13.05
C ALA A 92 -16.47 -9.98 -14.50
N LEU A 93 -16.37 -8.69 -14.87
CA LEU A 93 -15.87 -8.29 -16.19
C LEU A 93 -14.43 -8.77 -16.41
N ARG A 94 -13.55 -8.64 -15.41
CA ARG A 94 -12.16 -9.11 -15.49
C ARG A 94 -12.08 -10.61 -15.67
N GLU A 95 -12.84 -11.37 -14.88
CA GLU A 95 -12.85 -12.83 -14.99
C GLU A 95 -13.28 -13.30 -16.38
N ARG A 96 -14.28 -12.64 -16.99
CA ARG A 96 -14.68 -12.92 -18.38
C ARG A 96 -13.56 -12.61 -19.36
N THR A 97 -12.95 -11.43 -19.26
CA THR A 97 -11.83 -11.05 -20.13
C THR A 97 -10.64 -12.01 -19.96
N ASP A 98 -10.34 -12.46 -18.74
CA ASP A 98 -9.28 -13.44 -18.49
C ASP A 98 -9.61 -14.80 -19.15
N ALA A 99 -10.87 -15.22 -19.13
CA ALA A 99 -11.31 -16.44 -19.82
C ALA A 99 -11.15 -16.32 -21.35
N GLU A 100 -11.61 -15.21 -21.94
CA GLU A 100 -11.45 -14.94 -23.38
C GLU A 100 -9.97 -14.90 -23.80
N ILE A 101 -9.10 -14.34 -22.95
CA ILE A 101 -7.65 -14.35 -23.21
C ILE A 101 -7.10 -15.77 -23.15
N LEU A 102 -7.49 -16.59 -22.15
CA LEU A 102 -6.99 -17.95 -22.03
C LEU A 102 -7.36 -18.84 -23.24
N GLU A 103 -8.51 -18.61 -23.87
CA GLU A 103 -8.98 -19.37 -25.04
C GLU A 103 -8.07 -19.23 -26.26
N ILE A 104 -7.41 -18.08 -26.44
CA ILE A 104 -6.53 -17.83 -27.59
C ILE A 104 -5.06 -18.21 -27.35
N LEU A 105 -4.72 -18.63 -26.13
CA LEU A 105 -3.34 -18.92 -25.73
C LEU A 105 -3.02 -20.42 -25.82
N SER A 106 -1.77 -20.73 -26.17
CA SER A 106 -1.23 -22.08 -26.06
C SER A 106 -1.17 -22.54 -24.60
N PRO A 107 -1.14 -23.85 -24.32
CA PRO A 107 -1.04 -24.36 -22.94
C PRO A 107 0.12 -23.74 -22.14
N GLU A 108 1.30 -23.58 -22.76
CA GLU A 108 2.47 -22.99 -22.11
C GLU A 108 2.30 -21.48 -21.86
N GLN A 109 1.56 -20.79 -22.72
CA GLN A 109 1.24 -19.38 -22.56
C GLN A 109 0.18 -19.15 -21.49
N GLN A 110 -0.79 -20.06 -21.34
CA GLN A 110 -1.82 -20.00 -20.31
C GLN A 110 -1.21 -20.05 -18.90
N GLU A 111 -0.22 -20.91 -18.68
CA GLU A 111 0.47 -20.99 -17.38
C GLU A 111 1.14 -19.67 -17.02
N LYS A 112 1.89 -19.08 -17.97
CA LYS A 112 2.53 -17.76 -17.81
C LYS A 112 1.51 -16.64 -17.60
N TYR A 113 0.38 -16.70 -18.29
CA TYR A 113 -0.69 -15.71 -18.13
C TYR A 113 -1.32 -15.77 -16.74
N ARG A 114 -1.59 -16.96 -16.22
CA ARG A 114 -2.12 -17.15 -14.86
C ARG A 114 -1.19 -16.59 -13.80
N GLU A 115 0.12 -16.85 -13.93
CA GLU A 115 1.13 -16.28 -13.02
C GLU A 115 1.14 -14.74 -13.09
N PHE A 116 1.10 -14.20 -14.31
CA PHE A 116 1.02 -12.75 -14.54
C PHE A 116 -0.23 -12.13 -13.93
N ALA A 117 -1.41 -12.74 -14.12
CA ALA A 117 -2.69 -12.27 -13.60
C ALA A 117 -2.70 -12.29 -12.05
N GLU A 118 -2.21 -13.37 -11.44
CA GLU A 118 -2.10 -13.49 -9.99
C GLU A 118 -1.17 -12.43 -9.38
N ARG A 119 -0.02 -12.15 -10.01
CA ARG A 119 0.89 -11.07 -9.56
C ARG A 119 0.20 -9.71 -9.62
N ARG A 120 -0.58 -9.45 -10.67
CA ARG A 120 -1.33 -8.20 -10.83
C ARG A 120 -2.47 -8.07 -9.80
N ARG A 121 -3.15 -9.17 -9.48
CA ARG A 121 -4.19 -9.22 -8.45
C ARG A 121 -3.65 -8.93 -7.06
N LYS A 122 -2.50 -9.53 -6.71
CA LYS A 122 -1.78 -9.24 -5.46
C LYS A 122 -1.32 -7.78 -5.37
N GLY A 123 -0.91 -7.20 -6.51
CA GLY A 123 -0.58 -5.78 -6.61
C GLY A 123 -1.77 -4.82 -6.42
N ARG A 124 -2.99 -5.21 -6.80
CA ARG A 124 -4.22 -4.40 -6.61
C ARG A 124 -4.85 -4.53 -5.23
N LYS A 125 -4.68 -5.67 -4.54
CA LYS A 125 -5.11 -5.82 -3.13
C LYS A 125 -4.29 -4.95 -2.18
N LYS A 126 -3.07 -4.59 -2.57
CA LYS A 126 -2.36 -3.46 -1.98
C LYS A 126 -3.00 -2.19 -2.52
N PRO A 127 -3.47 -1.25 -1.68
CA PRO A 127 -3.98 0.01 -2.17
C PRO A 127 -2.85 0.67 -2.98
N GLY A 128 -3.09 0.91 -4.27
CA GLY A 128 -2.17 1.64 -5.13
C GLY A 128 -1.97 3.09 -4.65
N PRO A 129 -0.89 3.76 -5.10
CA PRO A 129 -0.40 5.05 -4.61
C PRO A 129 -1.48 6.12 -4.39
#